data_AF-A0AAX1WQW2-F1
#
_entry.id   AF-A0AAX1WQW2-F1
#
_cell.length_a   1.000
_cell.length_b   1.000
_cell.length_c   1.000
_cell.angle_alpha   90.00
_cell.angle_beta   90.00
_cell.angle_gamma   90.00
#
_symmetry.space_group_name_H-M   'P 1'
#
loop_
_entity.id
_entity.type
_entity.pdbx_description
1 polymer ?
#
loop_
_entity_poly.entity_id
_entity_poly.type
_entity_poly.pdbx_seq_one_letter_code
_entity_poly.pdbx_strand_id
1 'polypeptide(L)' 'MGDPEATGSYRVWPDGTVQSVEEGAAHTWMSDDYMRVEATSEDEALRIALQREAENYKDDARLE' A
#
# COMPACT_ATOMS: atom_id res chain seq x y z
N MET A 1 23.75 -4.22 8.93
CA MET A 1 22.33 -4.62 8.99
C MET A 1 21.53 -3.35 8.77
N GLY A 2 20.54 -3.40 7.89
CA GLY A 2 20.02 -2.29 7.07
C GLY A 2 19.61 -1.02 7.81
N ASP A 3 19.73 0.07 7.08
CA ASP A 3 19.44 1.44 7.50
C ASP A 3 17.98 1.55 7.98
N PRO A 4 17.72 1.98 9.23
CA PRO A 4 16.36 2.11 9.77
C PRO A 4 15.55 3.23 9.10
N GLU A 5 16.16 3.98 8.19
CA GLU A 5 15.54 5.05 7.39
C GLU A 5 15.36 4.66 5.92
N ALA A 6 15.74 3.44 5.51
CA ALA A 6 15.48 2.96 4.16
C ALA A 6 13.99 2.61 4.01
N THR A 7 13.18 3.62 3.66
CA THR A 7 11.81 3.39 3.20
C THR A 7 11.83 2.66 1.85
N GLY A 8 11.24 1.46 1.83
CA GLY A 8 10.99 0.69 0.63
C GLY A 8 9.66 1.07 -0.01
N SER A 9 9.52 0.81 -1.31
CA SER A 9 8.23 0.92 -1.99
C SER A 9 7.48 -0.41 -1.88
N TYR A 10 6.26 -0.35 -1.38
CA TYR A 10 5.36 -1.50 -1.22
C TYR A 10 4.08 -1.29 -2.01
N ARG A 11 3.53 -2.38 -2.53
CA ARG A 11 2.23 -2.46 -3.19
C ARG A 11 1.25 -3.06 -2.19
N VAL A 12 0.16 -2.35 -1.92
CA VAL A 12 -0.90 -2.80 -1.03
C VAL A 12 -2.18 -2.93 -1.83
N TRP A 13 -2.74 -4.13 -1.86
CA TRP A 13 -4.04 -4.38 -2.47
C TRP A 13 -5.17 -4.15 -1.46
N PRO A 14 -6.39 -3.82 -1.93
CA PRO A 14 -7.56 -3.64 -1.07
C PRO A 14 -7.96 -4.91 -0.30
N ASP A 15 -7.51 -6.08 -0.75
CA ASP A 15 -7.68 -7.36 -0.03
C ASP A 15 -6.78 -7.47 1.22
N GLY A 16 -5.87 -6.51 1.43
CA GLY A 16 -4.89 -6.50 2.52
C GLY A 16 -3.58 -7.25 2.20
N THR A 17 -3.40 -7.66 0.95
CA THR A 17 -2.12 -8.22 0.46
C THR A 17 -1.08 -7.11 0.36
N VAL A 18 0.14 -7.35 0.83
CA VAL A 18 1.29 -6.44 0.71
C VAL A 18 2.41 -7.14 -0.05
N GLN A 19 3.06 -6.42 -0.97
CA GLN A 19 4.21 -6.93 -1.72
C GLN A 19 5.26 -5.83 -1.90
N SER A 20 6.52 -6.13 -1.64
CA SER A 20 7.62 -5.21 -1.91
C SER A 20 7.82 -5.05 -3.41
N VAL A 21 7.97 -3.81 -3.90
CA VAL A 21 8.25 -3.53 -5.32
C VAL A 21 9.57 -4.16 -5.76
N GLU A 22 10.50 -4.33 -4.82
CA GLU A 22 11.79 -5.00 -5.03
C GLU A 22 11.66 -6.49 -5.38
N GLU A 23 10.54 -7.14 -5.03
CA GLU A 23 10.31 -8.56 -5.39
C GLU A 23 10.00 -8.76 -6.88
N GLY A 24 9.79 -7.68 -7.65
CA GLY A 24 9.63 -7.72 -9.09
C GLY A 24 8.28 -7.18 -9.56
N ALA A 25 7.79 -7.68 -10.69
CA ALA A 25 6.52 -7.22 -11.27
C ALA A 25 5.32 -7.86 -10.58
N ALA A 26 4.22 -7.11 -10.45
CA ALA A 26 2.94 -7.68 -10.05
C ALA A 26 2.56 -8.82 -11.01
N HIS A 27 2.02 -9.90 -10.45
CA HIS A 27 1.58 -11.01 -11.29
C HIS A 27 0.44 -10.57 -12.19
N THR A 28 0.46 -10.99 -13.46
CA THR A 28 -0.57 -10.67 -14.47
C THR A 28 -1.99 -11.14 -14.12
N TRP A 29 -2.13 -12.00 -13.10
CA TRP A 29 -3.41 -12.47 -12.58
C TRP A 29 -3.87 -11.74 -11.31
N MET A 30 -3.04 -10.85 -10.75
CA MET A 30 -3.44 -9.95 -9.66
C MET A 30 -4.01 -8.66 -10.27
N SER A 31 -5.00 -8.07 -9.60
CA SER A 31 -5.51 -6.75 -9.98
C SER A 31 -4.36 -5.74 -10.01
N ASP A 32 -4.31 -4.90 -11.05
CA ASP A 32 -3.40 -3.73 -11.09
C ASP A 32 -3.89 -2.62 -10.13
N ASP A 33 -5.06 -2.82 -9.52
CA ASP A 33 -5.65 -1.98 -8.48
C ASP A 33 -4.95 -2.22 -7.13
N TYR A 34 -3.71 -1.75 -7.04
CA TYR A 34 -2.94 -1.70 -5.81
C TYR A 34 -2.45 -0.28 -5.56
N MET A 35 -2.40 0.11 -4.29
CA MET A 35 -1.82 1.37 -3.88
C MET A 35 -0.32 1.18 -3.64
N ARG A 36 0.50 2.05 -4.24
CA ARG A 36 1.93 2.13 -3.90
C ARG A 36 2.12 3.05 -2.71
N VAL A 37 2.79 2.55 -1.68
CA VAL A 37 3.11 3.30 -0.47
C VAL A 37 4.59 3.11 -0.13
N GLU A 38 5.22 4.18 0.34
CA GLU A 38 6.58 4.14 0.85
C GLU A 38 6.53 3.91 2.35
N ALA A 39 7.16 2.85 2.82
CA ALA A 39 7.14 2.45 4.22
C ALA A 39 8.47 1.81 4.61
N THR A 40 8.75 1.73 5.90
CA THR A 40 9.91 0.98 6.38
C THR A 40 9.64 -0.51 6.52
N SER A 41 8.36 -0.91 6.53
CA SER A 41 7.91 -2.31 6.69
C SER A 41 6.53 -2.53 6.08
N GLU A 42 6.21 -3.79 5.83
CA GLU A 42 4.92 -4.21 5.26
C GLU A 42 3.71 -3.82 6.15
N ASP A 43 3.85 -3.90 7.48
CA ASP A 43 2.80 -3.48 8.43
C ASP A 43 2.53 -1.97 8.36
N GLU A 44 3.59 -1.17 8.25
CA GLU A 44 3.49 0.28 8.09
C GLU A 44 2.89 0.64 6.73
N ALA A 45 3.28 -0.06 5.66
CA ALA A 45 2.68 0.07 4.34
C ALA A 45 1.17 -0.19 4.38
N LEU A 46 0.75 -1.30 5.01
CA LEU A 46 -0.66 -1.65 5.16
C LEU A 46 -1.41 -0.57 5.93
N ARG A 47 -0.85 -0.09 7.04
CA ARG A 47 -1.46 0.99 7.84
C ARG A 47 -1.61 2.29 7.05
N ILE A 48 -0.61 2.70 6.27
CA ILE A 48 -0.67 3.90 5.42
C ILE A 48 -1.74 3.75 4.33
N ALA A 49 -1.78 2.58 3.68
CA ALA A 49 -2.77 2.30 2.64
C ALA A 49 -4.21 2.32 3.21
N LEU A 50 -4.45 1.61 4.32
CA LEU A 50 -5.74 1.60 5.01
C LEU A 50 -6.16 3.00 5.47
N GLN A 51 -5.21 3.81 5.95
CA GLN A 51 -5.47 5.19 6.33
C GLN A 51 -5.88 6.04 5.13
N ARG A 52 -5.17 5.94 4.00
CA ARG A 52 -5.53 6.63 2.76
C ARG A 52 -6.86 6.19 2.18
N GLU A 53 -7.15 4.90 2.19
CA GLU A 53 -8.45 4.38 1.73
C GLU A 53 -9.60 4.86 2.64
N ALA A 54 -9.39 4.86 3.96
CA ALA A 54 -10.38 5.38 4.90
C ALA A 54 -10.61 6.89 4.76
N GLU A 55 -9.59 7.66 4.39
CA GLU A 55 -9.74 9.08 4.04
C GLU A 55 -10.49 9.26 2.72
N ASN A 56 -10.18 8.44 1.71
CA ASN A 56 -10.89 8.47 0.42
C ASN A 56 -12.39 8.15 0.60
N TYR A 57 -12.72 7.16 1.41
CA TYR A 57 -14.11 6.78 1.71
C TYR A 57 -14.88 7.86 2.49
N LYS A 58 -14.20 8.68 3.30
CA LYS A 58 -14.81 9.81 4.02
C LYS A 58 -15.13 11.00 3.12
N ASP A 59 -14.37 11.19 2.04
CA ASP A 59 -14.62 12.28 1.10
C ASP A 59 -15.89 12.03 0.27
N ASP A 60 -16.14 10.78 -0.12
CA ASP A 60 -17.34 10.39 -0.88
C ASP A 60 -18.64 10.49 -0.06
N ALA A 61 -18.56 10.24 1.26
CA ALA A 61 -19.68 10.39 2.19
C ALA A 61 -20.05 11.85 2.52
N ARG A 62 -19.31 12.83 1.99
CA ARG A 62 -19.56 14.28 2.18
C ARG A 62 -20.22 14.94 0.98
N LEU A 63 -20.74 14.15 0.05
CA LEU A 63 -21.50 14.59 -1.12
C LEU A 63 -22.98 14.16 -1.05
N GLU A 64 -23.62 14.33 0.10
CA GLU A 64 -25.10 14.25 0.26
C GLU A 64 -25.68 15.60 0.69
#